data_AF-A0A355C2D4-F1
#
_entry.id   AF-A0A355C2D4-F1
#
_cell.length_a   1.000
_cell.length_b   1.000
_cell.length_c   1.000
_cell.angle_alpha   90.00
_cell.angle_beta   90.00
_cell.angle_gamma   90.00
#
_symmetry.space_group_name_H-M   'P 1'
#
loop_
_entity.id
_entity.type
_entity.pdbx_description
1 polymer ?
#
loop_
_entity_poly.entity_id
_entity_poly.type
_entity_poly.pdbx_seq_one_letter_code
_entity_poly.pdbx_strand_id
1 'polypeptide(L)'
;MRTLLLSLFATAATATAAHADQVWVTMDQVAPYVFKQDVDQIVVGNPGIADVTVRDKSKVLIFGKSPGLTNFYLFDAEGKEIDNLIVRVRSTGNEMLTFHRGAQRATYNCMTQCEPTITIGDSNETFGFVSQQVQQKYQQVTGGGGVTE
;
A
#
# COMPACT_ATOMS: atom_id res chain seq x y z
N MET A 1 32.73 0.64 -66.34
CA MET A 1 33.12 0.61 -64.91
C MET A 1 32.58 1.86 -64.23
N ARG A 2 31.57 1.72 -63.35
CA ARG A 2 31.24 2.58 -62.19
C ARG A 2 29.75 2.44 -61.85
N THR A 3 29.43 1.44 -61.05
CA THR A 3 28.14 1.33 -60.35
C THR A 3 28.38 1.80 -58.91
N LEU A 4 27.86 2.98 -58.56
CA LEU A 4 27.82 3.49 -57.19
C LEU A 4 26.64 2.84 -56.46
N LEU A 5 26.92 2.06 -55.42
CA LEU A 5 25.93 1.52 -54.48
C LEU A 5 25.79 2.50 -53.31
N LEU A 6 24.65 3.17 -53.22
CA LEU A 6 24.25 4.03 -52.10
C LEU A 6 23.67 3.12 -50.99
N SER A 7 24.38 2.95 -49.89
CA SER A 7 23.94 2.21 -48.71
C SER A 7 23.04 3.09 -47.82
N LEU A 8 21.75 2.77 -47.79
CA LEU A 8 20.76 3.39 -46.91
C LEU A 8 20.86 2.78 -45.51
N PHE A 9 21.51 3.47 -44.58
CA PHE A 9 21.59 3.07 -43.17
C PHE A 9 20.26 3.44 -42.48
N ALA A 10 19.36 2.47 -42.33
CA ALA A 10 18.13 2.62 -41.56
C ALA A 10 18.44 2.61 -40.06
N THR A 11 18.31 3.76 -39.40
CA THR A 11 18.51 3.89 -37.95
C THR A 11 17.26 3.39 -37.23
N ALA A 12 17.34 2.20 -36.62
CA ALA A 12 16.28 1.67 -35.78
C ALA A 12 16.31 2.38 -34.41
N ALA A 13 15.30 3.22 -34.15
CA ALA A 13 15.10 3.82 -32.83
C ALA A 13 14.56 2.75 -31.86
N THR A 14 15.40 2.28 -30.95
CA THR A 14 14.97 1.45 -29.82
C THR A 14 14.24 2.34 -28.81
N ALA A 15 12.91 2.22 -28.73
CA ALA A 15 12.13 2.84 -27.67
C ALA A 15 12.38 2.07 -26.35
N THR A 16 12.97 2.74 -25.35
CA THR A 16 13.04 2.22 -23.98
C THR A 16 11.68 2.41 -23.33
N ALA A 17 11.02 1.31 -22.97
CA ALA A 17 9.80 1.37 -22.17
C ALA A 17 10.15 1.90 -20.77
N ALA A 18 9.48 2.97 -20.34
CA ALA A 18 9.57 3.44 -18.97
C ALA A 18 8.93 2.40 -18.04
N HIS A 19 9.77 1.70 -17.27
CA HIS A 19 9.33 0.76 -16.26
C HIS A 19 9.05 1.54 -14.97
N ALA A 20 7.77 1.69 -14.61
CA ALA A 20 7.40 2.18 -13.29
C ALA A 20 7.81 1.14 -12.23
N ASP A 21 8.55 1.58 -11.20
CA ASP A 21 8.86 0.71 -10.06
C ASP A 21 7.56 0.27 -9.38
N GLN A 22 7.55 -0.97 -8.88
CA GLN A 22 6.39 -1.52 -8.15
C GLN A 22 6.80 -1.93 -6.74
N VAL A 23 5.99 -1.54 -5.75
CA VAL A 23 6.14 -1.93 -4.35
C VAL A 23 4.93 -2.73 -3.91
N TRP A 24 5.21 -3.86 -3.28
CA TRP A 24 4.20 -4.72 -2.67
C TRP A 24 4.18 -4.50 -1.16
N VAL A 25 3.01 -4.15 -0.64
CA VAL A 25 2.79 -3.94 0.79
C VAL A 25 1.67 -4.86 1.24
N THR A 26 1.78 -5.43 2.42
CA THR A 26 0.66 -6.17 3.02
C THR A 26 -0.19 -5.18 3.81
N MET A 27 -1.52 -5.33 3.74
CA MET A 27 -2.45 -4.59 4.57
C MET A 27 -2.07 -4.70 6.05
N ASP A 28 -2.21 -3.62 6.79
CA ASP A 28 -1.85 -3.47 8.20
C ASP A 28 -0.35 -3.66 8.49
N GLN A 29 0.50 -3.61 7.45
CA GLN A 29 1.96 -3.67 7.57
C GLN A 29 2.62 -2.44 6.95
N VAL A 30 3.89 -2.24 7.32
CA VAL A 30 4.75 -1.18 6.80
C VAL A 30 5.89 -1.79 5.96
N ALA A 31 6.16 -1.19 4.81
CA ALA A 31 7.28 -1.53 3.95
C ALA A 31 8.22 -0.33 3.81
N PRO A 32 9.52 -0.47 4.14
CA PRO A 32 10.50 0.57 3.83
C PRO A 32 10.75 0.61 2.32
N TYR A 33 10.88 1.81 1.76
CA TYR A 33 11.27 2.03 0.37
C TYR A 33 12.36 3.08 0.29
N VAL A 34 13.33 2.84 -0.59
CA VAL A 34 14.48 3.72 -0.83
C VAL A 34 14.38 4.23 -2.26
N PHE A 35 14.41 5.55 -2.42
CA PHE A 35 14.37 6.21 -3.71
C PHE A 35 15.70 6.08 -4.45
N LYS A 36 15.66 6.12 -5.78
CA LYS A 36 16.87 6.10 -6.64
C LYS A 36 17.68 7.41 -6.56
N GLN A 37 17.03 8.51 -6.16
CA GLN A 37 17.61 9.83 -5.93
C GLN A 37 16.77 10.57 -4.89
N ASP A 38 17.24 11.72 -4.42
CA ASP A 38 16.52 12.54 -3.43
C ASP A 38 15.17 13.03 -3.98
N VAL A 39 14.15 12.98 -3.13
CA VAL A 39 12.78 13.41 -3.39
C VAL A 39 12.42 14.50 -2.39
N ASP A 40 11.85 15.60 -2.88
CA ASP A 40 11.43 16.74 -2.06
C ASP A 40 9.91 16.74 -1.82
N GLN A 41 9.12 16.25 -2.78
CA GLN A 41 7.67 16.18 -2.64
C GLN A 41 7.13 14.83 -3.10
N ILE A 42 6.14 14.32 -2.35
CA ILE A 42 5.41 13.10 -2.66
C ILE A 42 3.93 13.44 -2.75
N VAL A 43 3.27 13.00 -3.82
CA VAL A 43 1.82 13.06 -3.97
C VAL A 43 1.26 11.65 -3.98
N VAL A 44 0.41 11.35 -3.01
CA VAL A 44 -0.25 10.05 -2.88
C VAL A 44 -1.55 10.05 -3.67
N GLY A 45 -1.70 9.10 -4.61
CA GLY A 45 -2.91 8.99 -5.42
C GLY A 45 -4.15 8.67 -4.59
N ASN A 46 -4.09 7.63 -3.73
CA ASN A 46 -5.19 7.28 -2.82
C ASN A 46 -4.66 6.89 -1.42
N PRO A 47 -4.75 7.80 -0.42
CA PRO A 47 -4.30 7.55 0.96
C PRO A 47 -5.18 6.57 1.75
N GLY A 48 -6.31 6.13 1.16
CA GLY A 48 -7.13 5.03 1.69
C GLY A 48 -6.56 3.64 1.38
N ILE A 49 -5.77 3.51 0.30
CA ILE A 49 -5.13 2.24 -0.10
C ILE A 49 -3.75 2.12 0.57
N ALA A 50 -2.90 3.12 0.36
CA ALA A 50 -1.58 3.17 0.96
C ALA A 50 -1.25 4.60 1.38
N ASP A 51 -0.51 4.75 2.47
CA ASP A 51 -0.06 6.04 2.99
C ASP A 51 1.46 6.00 3.21
N VAL A 52 2.09 7.16 3.40
CA VAL A 52 3.54 7.27 3.48
C VAL A 52 3.98 8.20 4.59
N THR A 53 5.06 7.83 5.27
CA THR A 53 5.77 8.73 6.17
C THR A 53 7.21 8.87 5.72
N VAL A 54 7.63 10.13 5.53
CA VAL A 54 8.99 10.46 5.15
C VAL A 54 9.93 10.26 6.33
N ARG A 55 11.06 9.59 6.10
CA ARG A 55 12.15 9.47 7.07
C ARG A 55 13.27 10.45 6.75
N ASP A 56 13.67 10.46 5.48
CA ASP A 56 14.61 11.42 4.90
C ASP A 56 14.33 11.56 3.38
N LYS A 57 15.08 12.41 2.67
CA LYS A 57 14.87 12.66 1.23
C LYS A 57 15.01 11.41 0.35
N SER A 58 15.69 10.38 0.82
CA SER A 58 15.97 9.16 0.07
C SER A 58 15.14 7.96 0.56
N LYS A 59 14.41 8.09 1.68
CA LYS A 59 13.74 6.95 2.34
C LYS A 59 12.38 7.29 2.90
N VAL A 60 11.45 6.36 2.67
CA VAL A 60 10.10 6.42 3.21
C VAL A 60 9.68 5.10 3.83
N LEU A 61 8.68 5.19 4.70
CA LEU A 61 7.91 4.06 5.16
C LEU A 61 6.52 4.12 4.52
N ILE A 62 6.15 3.05 3.82
CA ILE A 62 4.86 2.91 3.14
C ILE A 62 3.96 2.01 3.97
N PHE A 63 2.77 2.49 4.30
CA PHE A 63 1.78 1.77 5.10
C PHE A 63 0.68 1.22 4.20
N GLY A 64 0.44 -0.09 4.25
CA GLY A 64 -0.70 -0.71 3.57
C GLY A 64 -1.96 -0.56 4.41
N LYS A 65 -2.99 0.13 3.91
CA LYS A 65 -4.23 0.42 4.66
C LYS A 65 -5.40 -0.41 4.18
N SER A 66 -5.59 -0.51 2.87
CA SER A 66 -6.66 -1.35 2.31
C SER A 66 -6.20 -2.05 1.03
N PRO A 67 -6.74 -3.24 0.71
CA PRO A 67 -6.33 -3.97 -0.48
C PRO A 67 -6.66 -3.17 -1.74
N GLY A 68 -5.70 -3.08 -2.66
CA GLY A 68 -5.88 -2.28 -3.85
C GLY A 68 -4.59 -1.94 -4.57
N LEU A 69 -4.71 -1.09 -5.58
CA LEU A 69 -3.60 -0.54 -6.33
C LEU A 69 -3.72 0.98 -6.33
N THR A 70 -2.62 1.64 -5.96
CA THR A 70 -2.47 3.09 -6.02
C THR A 70 -1.05 3.41 -6.47
N ASN A 71 -0.69 4.68 -6.46
CA ASN A 71 0.62 5.13 -6.88
C ASN A 71 1.03 6.40 -6.14
N PHE A 72 2.34 6.62 -6.03
CA PHE A 72 2.94 7.82 -5.49
C PHE A 72 3.72 8.54 -6.58
N TYR A 73 3.38 9.79 -6.85
CA TYR A 73 4.18 10.66 -7.70
C TYR A 73 5.26 11.34 -6.87
N LEU A 74 6.49 11.29 -7.37
CA LEU A 74 7.67 11.82 -6.71
C LEU A 74 8.18 13.03 -7.49
N PHE A 75 8.52 14.11 -6.80
CA PHE A 75 9.01 15.35 -7.41
C PHE A 75 10.29 15.83 -6.72
N ASP A 76 11.15 16.49 -7.50
CA ASP A 76 12.34 17.19 -7.01
C ASP A 76 11.99 18.57 -6.44
N ALA A 77 13.00 19.29 -5.94
CA ALA A 77 12.86 20.62 -5.36
C ALA A 77 12.32 21.67 -6.35
N GLU A 78 12.51 21.45 -7.66
CA GLU A 78 12.04 22.30 -8.74
C GLU A 78 10.61 21.94 -9.18
N GLY A 79 10.00 20.90 -8.60
CA GLY A 79 8.65 20.43 -8.92
C GLY A 79 8.58 19.59 -10.21
N LYS A 80 9.72 19.11 -10.72
CA LYS A 80 9.76 18.19 -11.85
C LYS A 80 9.54 16.76 -11.39
N GLU A 81 8.76 16.02 -12.16
CA GLU A 81 8.48 14.60 -11.89
C GLU A 81 9.77 13.78 -11.97
N ILE A 82 10.04 13.06 -10.89
CA ILE A 82 11.14 12.10 -10.76
C ILE A 82 10.69 10.72 -11.23
N ASP A 83 9.61 10.21 -10.63
CA ASP A 83 9.09 8.86 -10.90
C ASP A 83 7.63 8.73 -10.44
N ASN A 84 6.96 7.68 -10.93
CA ASN A 84 5.61 7.27 -10.55
C ASN A 84 5.66 5.84 -9.99
N LEU A 85 5.70 5.74 -8.66
CA LEU A 85 5.82 4.48 -7.93
C LEU A 85 4.46 3.79 -7.81
N ILE A 86 4.30 2.60 -8.38
CA ILE A 86 3.07 1.81 -8.23
C ILE A 86 3.10 1.07 -6.90
N VAL A 87 2.09 1.28 -6.06
CA VAL A 87 1.96 0.63 -4.76
C VAL A 87 0.76 -0.31 -4.78
N ARG A 88 1.04 -1.59 -4.51
CA ARG A 88 0.02 -2.63 -4.46
C ARG A 88 -0.09 -3.18 -3.05
N VAL A 89 -1.30 -3.06 -2.50
CA VAL A 89 -1.61 -3.54 -1.16
C VAL A 89 -2.40 -4.84 -1.27
N ARG A 90 -1.86 -5.91 -0.69
CA ARG A 90 -2.50 -7.22 -0.62
C ARG A 90 -3.09 -7.47 0.76
N SER A 91 -4.23 -8.16 0.80
CA SER A 91 -4.76 -8.66 2.07
C SER A 91 -3.77 -9.59 2.75
N THR A 92 -3.82 -9.62 4.08
CA THR A 92 -3.15 -10.60 4.92
C THR A 92 -3.63 -12.01 4.53
N GLY A 93 -2.72 -12.87 4.04
CA GLY A 93 -3.12 -14.07 3.28
C GLY A 93 -2.92 -15.41 3.96
N ASN A 94 -2.00 -15.54 4.93
CA ASN A 94 -1.58 -16.87 5.39
C ASN A 94 -2.30 -17.32 6.66
N GLU A 95 -2.80 -16.37 7.44
CA GLU A 95 -3.39 -16.60 8.77
C GLU A 95 -4.81 -16.04 8.84
N MET A 96 -5.44 -15.79 7.69
CA MET A 96 -6.78 -15.20 7.64
C MET A 96 -7.74 -16.15 6.95
N LEU A 97 -8.83 -16.47 7.64
CA LEU A 97 -9.93 -17.26 7.10
C LEU A 97 -11.14 -16.38 6.87
N THR A 98 -11.66 -16.38 5.65
CA THR A 98 -12.90 -15.66 5.30
C THR A 98 -14.03 -16.66 5.12
N PHE A 99 -15.07 -16.52 5.94
CA PHE A 99 -16.29 -17.31 5.88
C PHE A 99 -17.40 -16.55 5.14
N HIS A 100 -18.03 -17.20 4.18
CA HIS A 100 -19.14 -16.66 3.40
C HIS A 100 -20.43 -17.45 3.69
N ARG A 101 -21.47 -16.77 4.18
CA ARG A 101 -22.83 -17.33 4.37
C ARG A 101 -23.84 -16.47 3.63
N GLY A 102 -24.10 -16.82 2.37
CA GLY A 102 -24.89 -15.96 1.47
C GLY A 102 -24.18 -14.62 1.27
N ALA A 103 -24.89 -13.51 1.49
CA ALA A 103 -24.32 -12.16 1.43
C ALA A 103 -23.48 -11.77 2.66
N GLN A 104 -23.45 -12.61 3.70
CA GLN A 104 -22.71 -12.34 4.93
C GLN A 104 -21.27 -12.80 4.79
N ARG A 105 -20.32 -11.93 5.11
CA ARG A 105 -18.89 -12.23 5.13
C ARG A 105 -18.31 -11.94 6.51
N ALA A 106 -17.58 -12.89 7.07
CA ALA A 106 -16.88 -12.75 8.34
C ALA A 106 -15.44 -13.21 8.18
N THR A 107 -14.49 -12.45 8.73
CA THR A 107 -13.07 -12.78 8.64
C THR A 107 -12.50 -13.10 10.04
N TYR A 108 -11.62 -14.09 10.10
CA TYR A 108 -10.95 -14.56 11.32
C TYR A 108 -9.44 -14.52 11.12
N ASN A 109 -8.71 -14.13 12.16
CA ASN A 109 -7.26 -14.32 12.24
C ASN A 109 -6.97 -15.63 12.97
N CYS A 110 -6.39 -16.58 12.26
CA CYS A 110 -6.13 -17.95 12.68
C CYS A 110 -4.62 -18.19 12.77
N MET A 111 -4.03 -17.66 13.84
CA MET A 111 -2.67 -18.00 14.27
C MET A 111 -2.69 -19.41 14.91
N THR A 112 -2.79 -19.50 16.24
CA THR A 112 -2.97 -20.77 16.98
C THR A 112 -4.45 -21.11 17.22
N GLN A 113 -5.29 -20.09 17.39
CA GLN A 113 -6.75 -20.20 17.45
C GLN A 113 -7.33 -19.14 16.51
N CYS A 114 -8.52 -19.39 15.98
CA CYS A 114 -9.21 -18.44 15.12
C CYS A 114 -9.97 -17.43 15.97
N GLU A 115 -9.52 -16.18 15.93
CA GLU A 115 -10.17 -15.06 16.60
C GLU A 115 -10.88 -14.16 15.57
N PRO A 116 -12.09 -13.66 15.86
CA PRO A 116 -12.80 -12.78 14.94
C PRO A 116 -12.02 -11.47 14.76
N THR A 117 -11.94 -10.99 13.52
CA THR A 117 -11.29 -9.72 13.19
C THR A 117 -12.17 -8.90 12.25
N ILE A 118 -11.90 -7.60 12.16
CA ILE A 118 -12.61 -6.69 11.27
C ILE A 118 -11.77 -6.52 10.02
N THR A 119 -12.28 -6.96 8.87
CA THR A 119 -11.64 -6.73 7.57
C THR A 119 -12.56 -5.95 6.64
N ILE A 120 -11.98 -5.06 5.83
CA ILE A 120 -12.72 -4.24 4.87
C ILE A 120 -13.53 -5.12 3.91
N GLY A 121 -14.85 -4.96 3.95
CA GLY A 121 -15.83 -5.72 3.17
C GLY A 121 -16.53 -6.85 3.93
N ASP A 122 -16.24 -7.04 5.22
CA ASP A 122 -17.03 -7.92 6.09
C ASP A 122 -18.45 -7.34 6.27
N SER A 123 -19.40 -8.20 6.62
CA SER A 123 -20.80 -7.79 6.76
C SER A 123 -20.99 -6.82 7.93
N ASN A 124 -21.99 -5.94 7.80
CA ASN A 124 -22.28 -4.93 8.83
C ASN A 124 -22.57 -5.55 10.21
N GLU A 125 -23.17 -6.73 10.24
CA GLU A 125 -23.42 -7.50 11.47
C GLU A 125 -22.10 -7.88 12.17
N THR A 126 -21.16 -8.46 11.43
CA THR A 126 -19.85 -8.85 11.95
C THR A 126 -19.02 -7.63 12.33
N PHE A 127 -18.97 -6.62 11.45
CA PHE A 127 -18.24 -5.37 11.67
C PHE A 127 -18.73 -4.66 12.94
N GLY A 128 -20.06 -4.52 13.10
CA GLY A 128 -20.66 -3.86 14.25
C GLY A 128 -20.38 -4.57 15.58
N PHE A 129 -20.54 -5.88 15.63
CA PHE A 129 -20.29 -6.68 16.83
C PHE A 129 -18.83 -6.57 17.30
N VAL A 130 -17.87 -6.82 16.41
CA VAL A 130 -16.44 -6.78 16.78
C VAL A 130 -16.01 -5.34 17.08
N SER A 131 -16.53 -4.33 16.36
CA SER A 131 -16.21 -2.91 16.64
C SER A 131 -16.68 -2.49 18.03
N GLN A 132 -17.87 -2.92 18.46
CA GLN A 132 -18.38 -2.63 19.80
C GLN A 132 -17.51 -3.26 20.89
N GLN A 133 -17.09 -4.51 20.71
CA GLN A 133 -16.18 -5.19 21.63
C GLN A 133 -14.83 -4.46 21.75
N VAL A 134 -14.27 -4.02 20.62
CA VAL A 134 -13.02 -3.24 20.60
C VAL A 134 -13.19 -1.91 21.34
N GLN A 135 -14.28 -1.17 21.10
CA GLN A 135 -14.55 0.09 21.78
C GLN A 135 -14.73 -0.09 23.30
N GLN A 136 -15.48 -1.11 23.73
CA GLN A 136 -15.65 -1.43 25.16
C GLN A 136 -14.30 -1.77 25.82
N LYS A 137 -13.45 -2.55 25.14
CA LYS A 137 -12.09 -2.85 25.62
C LYS A 137 -11.25 -1.57 25.75
N TYR A 138 -11.29 -0.66 24.77
CA TYR A 138 -10.58 0.62 24.85
C TYR A 138 -11.07 1.48 26.03
N GLN A 139 -12.38 1.57 26.25
CA GLN A 139 -12.96 2.30 27.38
C GLN A 139 -12.56 1.71 28.73
N GLN A 140 -12.40 0.39 28.82
CA GLN A 140 -11.92 -0.26 30.03
C GLN A 140 -10.44 0.05 30.32
N VAL A 141 -9.61 0.19 29.29
CA VAL A 141 -8.20 0.57 29.43
C VAL A 141 -8.05 2.05 29.82
N THR A 142 -8.87 2.94 29.26
CA THR A 142 -8.80 4.38 29.57
C THR A 142 -9.50 4.75 30.89
N GLY A 143 -10.49 3.97 31.34
CA GLY A 143 -11.21 4.20 32.59
C GLY A 143 -10.50 3.68 33.86
N GLY A 144 -9.47 2.85 33.73
CA GLY A 144 -8.72 2.27 34.86
C GLY A 144 -7.50 3.07 35.34
N GLY A 145 -7.17 4.18 34.66
CA GLY A 145 -5.97 4.98 34.90
C GLY A 145 -6.13 6.18 35.83
N GLY A 146 -7.12 6.16 36.73
CA GLY A 146 -7.27 7.17 37.78
C GLY A 146 -6.29 6.92 38.92
N VAL A 147 -5.00 7.20 38.70
CA VAL A 147 -4.03 7.32 39.78
C VAL A 147 -4.33 8.64 40.48
N THR A 148 -4.93 8.57 41.66
CA THR A 148 -5.04 9.70 42.58
C THR A 148 -3.63 10.10 43.02
N GLU A 149 -3.18 11.29 42.66
CA GLU A 149 -2.17 12.04 43.44
C GLU A 149 -2.77 12.52 44.76
#